data_AF-A0A1B8PEV8-F1
#
_entry.id   AF-A0A1B8PEV8-F1
#
_cell.length_a   1.000
_cell.length_b   1.000
_cell.length_c   1.000
_cell.angle_alpha   90.00
_cell.angle_beta   90.00
_cell.angle_gamma   90.00
#
_symmetry.space_group_name_H-M   'P 1'
#
loop_
_entity.id
_entity.type
_entity.pdbx_description
1 polymer ?
#
loop_
_entity_poly.entity_id
_entity_poly.type
_entity_poly.pdbx_seq_one_letter_code
_entity_poly.pdbx_strand_id
1 'polypeptide(L)' 'MVRKSDWEYINFSQDHEIDYILSQYNWKNNEENRKILRKWGEEAKSYLGRKSTQNITHGEFYKFILNVKKHKKNG' A
#
# COMPACT_ATOMS: atom_id res chain seq x y z
N MET A 1 15.76 -4.78 19.07
CA MET A 1 15.25 -4.36 17.75
C MET A 1 14.35 -5.47 17.24
N VAL A 2 13.05 -5.22 17.10
CA VAL A 2 12.15 -6.19 16.44
C VAL A 2 12.57 -6.23 14.98
N ARG A 3 13.12 -7.36 14.52
CA ARG A 3 13.34 -7.59 13.10
C ARG A 3 11.96 -7.57 12.47
N LYS A 4 11.71 -6.58 11.62
CA LYS A 4 10.52 -6.64 10.78
C LYS A 4 10.67 -7.83 9.85
N SER A 5 9.65 -8.66 9.76
CA SER A 5 9.71 -9.80 8.85
C SER A 5 9.44 -9.31 7.43
N ASP A 6 10.02 -9.97 6.42
CA ASP A 6 9.87 -9.55 5.00
C ASP A 6 8.40 -9.37 4.57
N TRP A 7 7.50 -10.11 5.22
CA TRP A 7 6.05 -10.09 5.04
C TRP A 7 5.39 -8.78 5.50
N GLU A 8 6.10 -7.92 6.23
CA GLU A 8 5.59 -6.60 6.62
C GLU A 8 5.68 -5.57 5.50
N TYR A 9 6.58 -5.76 4.53
CA TYR A 9 6.79 -4.83 3.42
C TYR A 9 5.83 -5.08 2.27
N ILE A 10 5.36 -4.00 1.63
CA ILE A 10 4.52 -4.10 0.44
C ILE A 10 5.40 -4.15 -0.80
N ASN A 11 5.07 -5.06 -1.72
CA ASN A 11 5.63 -5.07 -3.06
C ASN A 11 4.58 -4.67 -4.11
N PHE A 12 4.57 -3.40 -4.52
CA PHE A 12 3.64 -2.88 -5.53
C PHE A 12 3.89 -3.40 -6.95
N SER A 13 4.96 -4.18 -7.18
CA SER A 13 5.22 -4.86 -8.46
C SER A 13 4.63 -6.28 -8.51
N GLN A 14 4.12 -6.81 -7.40
CA GLN A 14 3.48 -8.12 -7.33
C GLN A 14 1.96 -7.96 -7.37
N ASP A 15 1.31 -8.56 -8.37
CA ASP A 15 -0.14 -8.42 -8.52
C ASP A 15 -0.92 -9.02 -7.35
N HIS A 16 -0.45 -10.12 -6.76
CA HIS A 16 -1.11 -10.75 -5.62
C HIS A 16 -1.09 -9.87 -4.35
N GLU A 17 -0.05 -9.05 -4.16
CA GLU A 17 0.03 -8.06 -3.08
C GLU A 17 -1.00 -6.94 -3.29
N ILE A 18 -1.17 -6.48 -4.53
CA ILE A 18 -2.17 -5.46 -4.87
C ILE A 18 -3.57 -6.03 -4.68
N ASP A 19 -3.82 -7.25 -5.15
CA ASP A 19 -5.10 -7.95 -4.99
C ASP A 19 -5.46 -8.12 -3.51
N TYR A 20 -4.48 -8.48 -2.69
CA TYR A 20 -4.64 -8.51 -1.25
C TYR A 20 -5.06 -7.14 -0.71
N ILE A 21 -4.36 -6.06 -1.06
CA ILE A 21 -4.74 -4.71 -0.63
C ILE A 21 -6.16 -4.34 -1.10
N LEU A 22 -6.53 -4.62 -2.36
CA LEU A 22 -7.88 -4.35 -2.87
C LEU A 22 -8.97 -5.03 -2.05
N SER A 23 -8.74 -6.28 -1.62
CA SER A 23 -9.68 -7.02 -0.76
C SER A 23 -9.93 -6.29 0.57
N GLN A 24 -8.89 -5.66 1.14
CA GLN A 24 -8.97 -4.91 2.40
C GLN A 24 -9.83 -3.65 2.29
N TYR A 25 -10.10 -3.18 1.07
CA TYR A 25 -10.93 -2.01 0.80
C TYR A 25 -12.22 -2.39 0.05
N ASN A 26 -12.51 -3.69 -0.14
CA ASN A 26 -13.61 -4.21 -0.96
C ASN A 26 -13.66 -3.54 -2.35
N TRP A 27 -12.49 -3.29 -2.93
CA TRP A 27 -12.38 -2.76 -4.28
C TRP A 27 -12.38 -3.90 -5.28
N LYS A 28 -12.99 -3.68 -6.45
CA LYS A 28 -12.96 -4.66 -7.54
C LYS A 28 -11.53 -4.89 -7.99
N ASN A 29 -11.16 -6.15 -8.20
CA ASN A 29 -9.89 -6.51 -8.80
C ASN A 29 -9.91 -6.21 -10.31
N ASN A 30 -9.49 -4.99 -10.67
CA ASN A 30 -9.38 -4.54 -12.05
C ASN A 30 -8.15 -3.64 -12.23
N GLU A 31 -7.73 -3.47 -13.49
CA GLU A 31 -6.50 -2.74 -13.81
C GLU A 31 -6.54 -1.27 -13.38
N GLU A 32 -7.71 -0.64 -13.38
CA GLU A 32 -7.88 0.75 -12.94
C GLU A 32 -7.57 0.91 -11.44
N ASN A 33 -8.17 0.06 -10.60
CA ASN A 33 -7.93 0.07 -9.16
C ASN A 33 -6.49 -0.34 -8.81
N ARG A 34 -5.89 -1.26 -9.57
CA ARG A 34 -4.47 -1.61 -9.42
C ARG A 34 -3.56 -0.42 -9.71
N LYS A 35 -3.84 0.33 -10.78
CA LYS A 35 -3.11 1.57 -11.13
C LYS A 35 -3.24 2.62 -10.03
N ILE A 36 -4.43 2.79 -9.45
CA ILE A 36 -4.66 3.72 -8.33
C ILE A 36 -3.79 3.33 -7.13
N LEU A 37 -3.77 2.06 -6.73
CA LEU A 37 -2.96 1.60 -5.59
C LEU A 37 -1.46 1.75 -5.83
N ARG A 38 -0.96 1.44 -7.03
CA ARG A 38 0.46 1.67 -7.38
C ARG A 38 0.82 3.15 -7.29
N LYS A 39 -0.04 4.04 -7.83
CA LYS A 39 0.15 5.49 -7.72
C LYS A 39 0.16 5.95 -6.26
N TRP A 40 -0.77 5.47 -5.46
CA TRP A 40 -0.81 5.77 -4.03
C TRP A 40 0.42 5.24 -3.29
N GLY A 41 0.98 4.11 -3.71
CA GLY A 41 2.23 3.57 -3.17
C GLY A 41 3.40 4.53 -3.35
N GLU A 42 3.55 5.11 -4.55
CA GLU A 42 4.59 6.11 -4.84
C GLU A 42 4.35 7.43 -4.08
N GLU A 43 3.10 7.86 -3.96
CA GLU A 43 2.73 9.02 -3.16
C GLU A 43 2.99 8.79 -1.66
N ALA A 44 2.74 7.57 -1.16
CA ALA A 44 3.01 7.20 0.23
C ALA A 44 4.52 7.20 0.53
N LYS A 45 5.35 6.69 -0.40
CA LYS A 45 6.82 6.78 -0.29
C LYS A 45 7.25 8.24 -0.19
N SER A 46 6.75 9.10 -1.07
CA SER A 46 7.05 10.53 -1.08
C SER A 46 6.62 11.22 0.22
N TYR A 47 5.41 10.91 0.72
CA TYR A 47 4.87 11.44 1.98
C TYR A 47 5.72 11.04 3.19
N LEU A 48 6.29 9.84 3.18
CA LEU A 48 7.16 9.33 4.25
C LEU A 48 8.64 9.75 4.09
N GLY A 49 8.96 10.58 3.09
CA GLY A 49 10.34 10.99 2.79
C GLY A 49 11.22 9.85 2.28
N ARG A 50 10.63 8.82 1.67
CA ARG A 50 11.32 7.65 1.11
C ARG A 50 11.63 7.84 -0.37
N LYS A 51 12.76 7.30 -0.82
CA LYS A 51 13.08 7.15 -2.25
C LYS A 51 12.20 6.05 -2.86
N SER A 52 12.01 6.08 -4.18
CA SER A 52 11.25 5.06 -4.91
C SER A 52 11.76 3.63 -4.70
N THR A 53 13.06 3.47 -4.47
CA THR A 53 13.74 2.18 -4.20
C THR A 53 13.58 1.69 -2.76
N GLN A 54 13.03 2.51 -1.85
CA GLN A 54 12.84 2.12 -0.46
C GLN A 54 11.44 1.53 -0.26
N ASN A 55 11.40 0.38 0.42
CA ASN A 55 10.15 -0.28 0.75
C ASN A 55 9.40 0.47 1.86
N ILE A 56 8.08 0.36 1.81
CA ILE A 56 7.18 0.78 2.90
C ILE A 56 6.41 -0.44 3.39
N THR A 57 6.01 -0.41 4.65
CA THR A 57 5.23 -1.48 5.26
C THR A 57 3.74 -1.34 5.00
N HIS A 58 3.01 -2.45 5.13
CA HIS A 58 1.56 -2.48 5.12
C HIS A 58 0.95 -1.44 6.08
N GLY A 59 1.46 -1.40 7.32
CA GLY A 59 0.98 -0.45 8.33
C GLY A 59 1.23 1.02 7.96
N GLU A 60 2.39 1.35 7.39
CA GLU A 60 2.68 2.70 6.90
C GLU A 60 1.73 3.10 5.76
N PHE A 61 1.53 2.20 4.80
CA PHE A 61 0.66 2.46 3.67
C PHE A 61 -0.82 2.61 4.08
N TYR A 62 -1.32 1.76 4.96
CA TYR A 62 -2.70 1.88 5.44
C TYR A 62 -2.93 3.16 6.26
N LYS A 63 -1.94 3.58 7.07
CA LYS A 63 -1.98 4.88 7.75
C LYS A 63 -2.01 6.03 6.75
N PHE A 64 -1.24 5.96 5.66
CA PHE A 64 -1.30 6.95 4.59
C PHE A 64 -2.68 7.00 3.94
N ILE A 65 -3.25 5.87 3.55
CA ILE A 65 -4.59 5.82 2.93
C ILE A 65 -5.65 6.40 3.88
N LEU A 66 -5.61 6.03 5.17
CA LEU A 66 -6.56 6.52 6.16
C LEU A 66 -6.42 8.03 6.40
N ASN A 67 -5.20 8.52 6.61
CA ASN A 67 -4.98 9.89 7.07
C ASN A 67 -4.91 10.90 5.92
N VAL A 68 -4.42 10.50 4.75
CA VAL A 68 -4.21 11.37 3.58
C VAL A 68 -5.32 11.19 2.56
N LYS A 69 -5.61 9.95 2.15
CA LYS A 69 -6.67 9.66 1.18
C LYS A 69 -8.06 9.63 1.80
N LYS A 70 -8.14 9.67 3.13
CA LYS A 70 -9.39 9.60 3.92
C LYS A 70 -10.23 8.37 3.59
N HIS A 71 -9.57 7.29 3.15
CA HIS A 71 -10.21 6.02 2.81
C HIS A 71 -10.03 5.01 3.94
N LYS A 72 -11.13 4.45 4.44
CA LYS A 72 -11.10 3.44 5.50
C LYS A 72 -11.00 2.05 4.88
N LYS A 73 -10.24 1.17 5.54
CA LYS A 73 -10.32 -0.27 5.28
C LYS A 73 -11.69 -0.77 5.68
N ASN A 74 -12.15 -1.81 4.99
CA ASN A 74 -13.23 -2.64 5.48
C ASN A 74 -12.61 -3.59 6.50
N GLY A 75 -13.22 -3.61 7.69
CA GLY A 75 -12.70 -4.32 8.86
C GLY A 75 -12.49 -5.81 8.61
#